data_AF-A0A7K3H8C2-F1
#
_entry.id   AF-A0A7K3H8C2-F1
#
_cell.length_a   1.000
_cell.length_b   1.000
_cell.length_c   1.000
_cell.angle_alpha   90.00
_cell.angle_beta   90.00
_cell.angle_gamma   90.00
#
_symmetry.space_group_name_H-M   'P 1'
#
loop_
_entity.id
_entity.type
_entity.pdbx_description
1 polymer ?
#
loop_
_entity_poly.entity_id
_entity_poly.type
_entity_poly.pdbx_seq_one_letter_code
_entity_poly.pdbx_strand_id
1 'polypeptide(L)'
;MGLAHRPTAPSELPPHHQLVAELRALRKAGLPRVRRTPHPGLAAAATAAGLPTGPEEPAAGIERLLRAAVHWLDGSASPPDAHLAPVPPDGGPVGELARAAAHLFGLVGAGSQIAGERRKAAAAVFGVTTESFRHRQEHQVMDRLADAVLALAGAGTPRDGNTGMRGSSPETPPRPVRMTGPPVHYDTTAPAGGPPAPLRIRVHLAPIELLRDIDVLISSENTYLEMSKIFSDTVSGALRRAAAVRDGTNAVVDDPLARELRDWLALHNRSGLQVPPGTVVPTGPGALAERGVRRVLHAAVAVPRRDGNGYEASERTVADAVSAAFRVAAGERDAYDPPLSSLCFPVLGAGRGGLPSERAARWLRWAVEEELRVDPRWTVHLVTRTPALVPLLRGADRG
;
A
#
# COMPACT_ATOMS: atom_id res chain seq x y z
N MET A 1 -32.52 -49.48 -0.28
CA MET A 1 -32.55 -48.01 -0.53
C MET A 1 -32.01 -47.32 0.71
N GLY A 2 -30.69 -47.12 0.78
CA GLY A 2 -30.06 -46.32 1.84
C GLY A 2 -29.75 -44.94 1.31
N LEU A 3 -30.55 -43.95 1.68
CA LEU A 3 -30.28 -42.54 1.37
C LEU A 3 -29.12 -42.08 2.24
N ALA A 4 -27.95 -41.95 1.61
CA ALA A 4 -26.76 -41.38 2.22
C ALA A 4 -27.01 -39.90 2.55
N HIS A 5 -26.87 -39.57 3.83
CA HIS A 5 -26.91 -38.21 4.34
C HIS A 5 -25.62 -37.50 3.91
N ARG A 6 -25.68 -36.69 2.85
CA ARG A 6 -24.62 -35.73 2.50
C ARG A 6 -24.72 -34.52 3.44
N PRO A 7 -23.66 -34.13 4.17
CA PRO A 7 -23.66 -32.85 4.85
C PRO A 7 -23.49 -31.72 3.82
N THR A 8 -24.35 -30.73 3.97
CA THR A 8 -24.38 -29.41 3.34
C THR A 8 -23.30 -28.48 3.90
N ALA A 9 -22.59 -27.74 3.05
CA ALA A 9 -22.37 -26.29 3.17
C ALA A 9 -21.47 -25.78 2.02
N PRO A 10 -21.68 -24.56 1.49
CA PRO A 10 -20.68 -23.88 0.68
C PRO A 10 -19.43 -23.64 1.56
N SER A 11 -18.25 -24.00 1.07
CA SER A 11 -16.97 -23.79 1.75
C SER A 11 -16.67 -22.29 1.86
N GLU A 12 -17.20 -21.66 2.90
CA GLU A 12 -16.89 -20.28 3.25
C GLU A 12 -15.40 -20.21 3.65
N LEU A 13 -14.63 -19.33 3.01
CA LEU A 13 -13.21 -19.17 3.32
C LEU A 13 -13.05 -18.71 4.78
N PRO A 14 -12.06 -19.24 5.52
CA PRO A 14 -11.85 -18.84 6.91
C PRO A 14 -11.48 -17.35 7.01
N PRO A 15 -11.92 -16.62 8.03
CA PRO A 15 -11.55 -15.23 8.20
C PRO A 15 -10.05 -15.10 8.52
N HIS A 16 -9.42 -14.03 8.03
CA HIS A 16 -7.97 -13.77 8.16
C HIS A 16 -7.45 -13.90 9.59
N HIS A 17 -8.17 -13.34 10.58
CA HIS A 17 -7.76 -13.39 11.98
C HIS A 17 -7.68 -14.82 12.55
N GLN A 18 -8.52 -15.74 12.05
CA GLN A 18 -8.48 -17.15 12.45
C GLN A 18 -7.21 -17.82 11.89
N LEU A 19 -6.85 -17.54 10.63
CA LEU A 19 -5.62 -18.05 10.03
C LEU A 19 -4.38 -17.55 10.77
N VAL A 20 -4.32 -16.27 11.13
CA VAL A 20 -3.20 -15.72 11.92
C VAL A 20 -3.07 -16.42 13.28
N ALA A 21 -4.19 -16.69 13.95
CA ALA A 21 -4.18 -17.41 15.23
C ALA A 21 -3.66 -18.85 15.07
N GLU A 22 -4.13 -19.56 14.05
CA GLU A 22 -3.70 -20.92 13.74
C GLU A 22 -2.22 -20.99 13.32
N LEU A 23 -1.74 -20.04 12.52
CA LEU A 23 -0.33 -19.91 12.14
C LEU A 23 0.58 -19.65 13.35
N ARG A 24 0.15 -18.82 14.31
CA ARG A 24 0.89 -18.59 15.57
C ARG A 24 0.97 -19.86 16.42
N ALA A 25 -0.12 -20.62 16.50
CA ALA A 25 -0.17 -21.89 17.20
C ALA A 25 0.75 -22.92 16.53
N LEU A 26 0.69 -23.00 15.20
CA LEU A 26 1.52 -23.89 14.40
C LEU A 26 3.01 -23.54 14.49
N ARG A 27 3.37 -22.25 14.48
CA ARG A 27 4.76 -21.81 14.67
C ARG A 27 5.32 -22.22 16.04
N LYS A 28 4.48 -22.21 17.10
CA LYS A 28 4.84 -22.71 18.44
C LYS A 28 5.07 -24.23 18.43
N ALA A 29 4.16 -24.97 17.82
CA ALA A 29 4.15 -26.44 17.87
C ALA A 29 5.12 -27.10 16.86
N GLY A 30 5.36 -26.47 15.71
CA GLY A 30 6.08 -27.01 14.56
C GLY A 30 5.20 -27.89 13.66
N LEU A 31 5.55 -27.96 12.36
CA LEU A 31 4.86 -28.80 11.36
C LEU A 31 4.69 -30.28 11.77
N PRO A 32 5.66 -30.94 12.44
CA PRO A 32 5.49 -32.32 12.88
C PRO A 32 4.34 -32.54 13.89
N ARG A 33 3.86 -31.47 14.55
CA ARG A 33 2.78 -31.53 15.54
C ARG A 33 1.41 -31.10 14.99
N VAL A 34 1.29 -30.80 13.68
CA VAL A 34 0.01 -30.50 13.01
C VAL A 34 -1.01 -31.62 13.21
N ARG A 35 -0.55 -32.88 13.34
CA ARG A 35 -1.43 -34.04 13.59
C ARG A 35 -2.07 -34.05 14.98
N ARG A 36 -1.57 -33.26 15.94
CA ARG A 36 -1.99 -33.28 17.36
C ARG A 36 -2.88 -32.11 17.75
N THR A 37 -3.03 -31.10 16.89
CA THR A 37 -3.85 -29.92 17.16
C THR A 37 -4.70 -29.60 15.94
N PRO A 38 -6.03 -29.48 16.08
CA PRO A 38 -6.89 -29.17 14.95
C PRO A 38 -6.63 -27.74 14.47
N HIS A 39 -6.48 -27.59 13.16
CA HIS A 39 -6.32 -26.31 12.45
C HIS A 39 -7.42 -26.17 11.40
N PRO A 40 -8.68 -25.95 11.83
CA PRO A 40 -9.84 -26.01 10.93
C PRO A 40 -9.80 -24.93 9.84
N GLY A 41 -9.25 -23.74 10.10
CA GLY A 41 -9.08 -22.70 9.11
C GLY A 41 -8.04 -23.06 8.06
N LEU A 42 -6.86 -23.53 8.46
CA LEU A 42 -5.83 -23.99 7.53
C LEU A 42 -6.28 -25.22 6.73
N ALA A 43 -7.05 -26.12 7.34
CA ALA A 43 -7.64 -27.27 6.66
C ALA A 43 -8.69 -26.82 5.62
N ALA A 44 -9.60 -25.90 5.98
CA ALA A 44 -10.58 -25.35 5.04
C ALA A 44 -9.90 -24.62 3.87
N ALA A 45 -8.86 -23.84 4.14
CA ALA A 45 -8.08 -23.16 3.11
C ALA A 45 -7.33 -24.14 2.18
N ALA A 46 -6.75 -25.22 2.73
CA ALA A 46 -6.13 -26.28 1.93
C ALA A 46 -7.17 -26.99 1.05
N THR A 47 -8.34 -27.32 1.60
CA THR A 47 -9.45 -27.91 0.82
C THR A 47 -9.90 -26.98 -0.31
N ALA A 48 -10.09 -25.69 -0.02
CA ALA A 48 -10.48 -24.69 -1.01
C ALA A 48 -9.41 -24.47 -2.09
N ALA A 49 -8.13 -24.66 -1.75
CA ALA A 49 -7.00 -24.66 -2.69
C ALA A 49 -6.85 -25.98 -3.48
N GLY A 50 -7.75 -26.96 -3.30
CA GLY A 50 -7.70 -28.26 -3.97
C GLY A 50 -6.62 -29.21 -3.45
N LEU A 51 -6.09 -28.98 -2.24
CA LEU A 51 -5.09 -29.84 -1.60
C LEU A 51 -5.77 -30.95 -0.77
N PRO A 52 -5.21 -32.17 -0.74
CA PRO A 52 -5.78 -33.26 0.02
C PRO A 52 -5.68 -32.99 1.53
N THR A 53 -6.83 -32.93 2.21
CA THR A 53 -6.97 -32.74 3.67
C THR A 53 -7.71 -33.91 4.33
N GLY A 54 -7.76 -35.06 3.64
CA GLY A 54 -8.47 -36.25 4.09
C GLY A 54 -7.93 -36.83 5.40
N PRO A 55 -8.70 -37.73 6.05
CA PRO A 55 -8.42 -38.25 7.38
C PRO A 55 -7.07 -38.96 7.53
N GLU A 56 -6.46 -39.39 6.42
CA GLU A 56 -5.16 -40.09 6.45
C GLU A 56 -3.96 -39.13 6.52
N GLU A 57 -4.02 -37.89 5.99
CA GLU A 57 -2.86 -36.98 5.94
C GLU A 57 -3.18 -35.46 5.97
N PRO A 58 -3.92 -34.93 6.97
CA PRO A 58 -4.24 -33.50 7.05
C PRO A 58 -2.99 -32.60 7.17
N ALA A 59 -1.89 -33.14 7.71
CA ALA A 59 -0.63 -32.43 7.85
C ALA A 59 0.09 -32.19 6.50
N ALA A 60 -0.06 -33.11 5.53
CA ALA A 60 0.58 -33.00 4.23
C ALA A 60 -0.07 -31.90 3.37
N GLY A 61 -1.40 -31.78 3.42
CA GLY A 61 -2.15 -30.71 2.76
C GLY A 61 -1.80 -29.33 3.30
N ILE A 62 -1.76 -29.17 4.63
CA ILE A 62 -1.39 -27.90 5.29
C ILE A 62 0.08 -27.56 5.01
N GLU A 63 1.01 -28.53 5.08
CA GLU A 63 2.41 -28.27 4.75
C GLU A 63 2.59 -27.82 3.30
N ARG A 64 1.93 -28.48 2.35
CA ARG A 64 1.96 -28.10 0.93
C ARG A 64 1.37 -26.70 0.71
N LEU A 65 0.28 -26.37 1.40
CA LEU A 65 -0.32 -25.04 1.36
C LEU A 65 0.67 -23.99 1.87
N LEU A 66 1.34 -24.25 3.00
CA LEU A 66 2.32 -23.32 3.57
C LEU A 66 3.57 -23.18 2.71
N ARG A 67 4.06 -24.26 2.12
CA ARG A 67 5.19 -24.23 1.18
C ARG A 67 4.86 -23.40 -0.05
N ALA A 68 3.65 -23.55 -0.59
CA ALA A 68 3.15 -22.70 -1.65
C ALA A 68 3.05 -21.24 -1.17
N ALA A 69 2.35 -20.96 -0.08
CA ALA A 69 2.17 -19.60 0.44
C ALA A 69 3.48 -18.88 0.75
N VAL A 70 4.48 -19.60 1.25
CA VAL A 70 5.85 -19.10 1.49
C VAL A 70 6.60 -18.79 0.21
N HIS A 71 6.42 -19.58 -0.85
CA HIS A 71 6.99 -19.25 -2.15
C HIS A 71 6.40 -17.95 -2.74
N TRP A 72 5.12 -17.69 -2.49
CA TRP A 72 4.39 -16.53 -3.05
C TRP A 72 4.46 -15.25 -2.19
N LEU A 73 5.10 -15.29 -1.02
CA LEU A 73 5.07 -14.23 0.00
C LEU A 73 5.73 -12.91 -0.44
N ASP A 74 6.63 -12.93 -1.42
CA ASP A 74 7.34 -11.77 -1.96
C ASP A 74 6.85 -11.33 -3.36
N GLY A 75 5.75 -11.92 -3.86
CA GLY A 75 5.09 -11.48 -5.10
C GLY A 75 5.82 -11.85 -6.40
N SER A 76 6.75 -12.80 -6.38
CA SER A 76 7.35 -13.38 -7.58
C SER A 76 6.31 -14.23 -8.33
N ALA A 77 5.75 -13.64 -9.40
CA ALA A 77 4.73 -14.19 -10.31
C ALA A 77 3.34 -14.49 -9.70
N SER A 78 2.28 -14.36 -10.51
CA SER A 78 0.95 -14.88 -10.16
C SER A 78 0.97 -16.41 -10.21
N PRO A 79 0.11 -17.12 -9.45
CA PRO A 79 -0.11 -18.54 -9.71
C PRO A 79 -0.57 -18.68 -11.18
N PRO A 80 0.07 -19.53 -12.01
CA PRO A 80 -0.46 -19.82 -13.33
C PRO A 80 -1.85 -20.40 -13.18
N ASP A 81 -2.75 -20.03 -14.09
CA ASP A 81 -4.15 -20.45 -14.13
C ASP A 81 -4.30 -21.94 -13.80
N ALA A 82 -5.10 -22.21 -12.77
CA ALA A 82 -5.69 -23.49 -12.39
C ALA A 82 -4.96 -24.77 -12.87
N HIS A 83 -4.05 -25.27 -12.05
CA HIS A 83 -3.97 -26.66 -11.54
C HIS A 83 -2.62 -26.80 -10.84
N LEU A 84 -2.65 -27.22 -9.57
CA LEU A 84 -1.46 -27.55 -8.78
C LEU A 84 -0.49 -28.45 -9.56
N ALA A 85 0.76 -27.99 -9.77
CA ALA A 85 2.06 -28.71 -9.72
C ALA A 85 3.05 -28.30 -10.84
N PRO A 86 4.39 -28.41 -10.67
CA PRO A 86 5.08 -29.26 -9.70
C PRO A 86 5.99 -28.51 -8.72
N VAL A 87 6.52 -29.30 -7.78
CA VAL A 87 7.65 -29.06 -6.87
C VAL A 87 8.38 -27.74 -7.14
N PRO A 88 8.53 -26.85 -6.12
CA PRO A 88 9.23 -25.58 -6.30
C PRO A 88 10.60 -25.85 -6.95
N PRO A 89 11.02 -25.06 -7.96
CA PRO A 89 12.34 -25.23 -8.57
C PRO A 89 13.42 -25.17 -7.49
N ASP A 90 14.57 -25.82 -7.69
CA ASP A 90 15.67 -25.96 -6.73
C ASP A 90 16.28 -24.63 -6.19
N GLY A 91 15.71 -23.48 -6.55
CA GLY A 91 15.94 -22.20 -5.91
C GLY A 91 14.95 -21.98 -4.75
N GLY A 92 15.47 -21.94 -3.53
CA GLY A 92 14.69 -21.65 -2.32
C GLY A 92 13.90 -20.32 -2.34
N PRO A 93 13.18 -19.99 -1.25
CA PRO A 93 12.31 -18.81 -1.20
C PRO A 93 13.08 -17.52 -1.57
N VAL A 94 12.51 -16.73 -2.48
CA VAL A 94 13.09 -15.47 -2.97
C VAL A 94 12.50 -14.30 -2.19
N GLY A 95 13.35 -13.50 -1.53
CA GLY A 95 12.96 -12.33 -0.75
C GLY A 95 13.01 -12.54 0.77
N GLU A 96 13.00 -11.45 1.55
CA GLU A 96 13.24 -11.49 3.00
C GLU A 96 12.04 -12.06 3.77
N LEU A 97 10.80 -11.77 3.35
CA LEU A 97 9.60 -12.25 4.03
C LEU A 97 9.41 -13.75 3.77
N ALA A 98 9.59 -14.21 2.53
CA ALA A 98 9.52 -15.62 2.18
C ALA A 98 10.60 -16.43 2.92
N ARG A 99 11.85 -15.97 2.94
CA ARG A 99 12.94 -16.65 3.67
C ARG A 99 12.68 -16.72 5.17
N ALA A 100 12.24 -15.61 5.78
CA ALA A 100 11.93 -15.59 7.21
C ALA A 100 10.74 -16.50 7.57
N ALA A 101 9.69 -16.52 6.74
CA ALA A 101 8.55 -17.43 6.92
C ALA A 101 9.01 -18.89 6.80
N ALA A 102 9.84 -19.20 5.80
CA ALA A 102 10.37 -20.55 5.63
C ALA A 102 11.14 -21.02 6.86
N HIS A 103 11.98 -20.16 7.47
CA HIS A 103 12.68 -20.49 8.72
C HIS A 103 11.72 -20.66 9.91
N LEU A 104 10.71 -19.79 10.06
CA LEU A 104 9.76 -19.86 11.18
C LEU A 104 8.98 -21.18 11.22
N PHE A 105 8.58 -21.67 10.05
CA PHE A 105 7.80 -22.89 9.92
C PHE A 105 8.67 -24.14 9.69
N GLY A 106 10.00 -23.99 9.53
CA GLY A 106 10.91 -25.11 9.35
C GLY A 106 10.82 -25.74 7.96
N LEU A 107 10.49 -24.94 6.94
CA LEU A 107 10.35 -25.37 5.55
C LEU A 107 11.70 -25.39 4.79
N VAL A 108 12.74 -24.78 5.38
CA VAL A 108 14.12 -24.75 4.89
C VAL A 108 15.09 -25.13 6.03
N GLY A 109 16.09 -25.97 5.71
CA GLY A 109 17.04 -26.52 6.68
C GLY A 109 16.56 -27.80 7.38
N ALA A 110 17.39 -28.36 8.26
CA ALA A 110 17.07 -29.60 8.99
C ALA A 110 15.81 -29.39 9.85
N GLY A 111 14.72 -30.08 9.50
CA GLY A 111 13.37 -29.92 10.07
C GLY A 111 13.18 -30.27 11.56
N SER A 112 14.26 -30.30 12.35
CA SER A 112 14.27 -30.62 13.79
C SER A 112 14.55 -29.43 14.71
N GLN A 113 14.78 -28.22 14.18
CA GLN A 113 15.09 -27.05 15.02
C GLN A 113 13.94 -26.71 15.96
N ILE A 114 14.25 -26.45 17.23
CA ILE A 114 13.26 -26.00 18.23
C ILE A 114 12.72 -24.61 17.89
N ALA A 115 11.53 -24.26 18.39
CA ALA A 115 10.82 -23.03 18.01
C ALA A 115 11.62 -21.73 18.26
N GLY A 116 12.54 -21.74 19.22
CA GLY A 116 13.46 -20.62 19.49
C GLY A 116 14.53 -20.46 18.41
N GLU A 117 15.12 -21.55 17.94
CA GLU A 117 16.14 -21.54 16.89
C GLU A 117 15.56 -21.14 15.53
N ARG A 118 14.36 -21.63 15.20
CA ARG A 118 13.62 -21.19 14.01
C ARG A 118 13.38 -19.69 13.99
N ARG A 119 13.04 -19.11 15.14
CA ARG A 119 12.86 -17.66 15.31
C ARG A 119 14.19 -16.91 15.20
N LYS A 120 15.28 -17.45 15.74
CA LYS A 120 16.63 -16.89 15.60
C LYS A 120 17.09 -16.88 14.14
N ALA A 121 16.87 -17.97 13.41
CA ALA A 121 17.16 -18.04 11.98
C ALA A 121 16.33 -17.05 11.17
N ALA A 122 15.03 -16.90 11.49
CA ALA A 122 14.17 -15.91 10.85
C ALA A 122 14.58 -14.46 11.16
N ALA A 123 15.01 -14.17 12.39
CA ALA A 123 15.52 -12.85 12.77
C ALA A 123 16.81 -12.48 12.03
N ALA A 124 17.68 -13.47 11.78
CA ALA A 124 18.92 -13.29 11.03
C ALA A 124 18.68 -12.87 9.56
N VAL A 125 17.58 -13.32 8.94
CA VAL A 125 17.19 -12.90 7.57
C VAL A 125 17.02 -11.38 7.48
N PHE A 126 16.52 -10.75 8.54
CA PHE A 126 16.32 -9.30 8.62
C PHE A 126 17.50 -8.56 9.25
N GLY A 127 18.57 -9.25 9.66
CA GLY A 127 19.70 -8.64 10.37
C GLY A 127 19.31 -8.02 11.73
N VAL A 128 18.26 -8.52 12.38
CA VAL A 128 17.77 -7.99 13.68
C VAL A 128 17.90 -9.00 14.81
N THR A 129 17.79 -8.53 16.05
CA THR A 129 17.72 -9.40 17.23
C THR A 129 16.43 -10.20 17.26
N THR A 130 16.44 -11.34 17.94
CA THR A 130 15.24 -12.18 18.14
C THR A 130 14.10 -11.44 18.83
N GLU A 131 14.43 -10.50 19.73
CA GLU A 131 13.43 -9.73 20.47
C GLU A 131 12.80 -8.65 19.58
N SER A 132 13.60 -7.92 18.83
CA SER A 132 13.10 -6.96 17.83
C SER A 132 12.22 -7.66 16.79
N PHE A 133 12.67 -8.83 16.31
CA PHE A 133 11.91 -9.65 15.37
C PHE A 133 10.53 -10.05 15.94
N ARG A 134 10.50 -10.54 17.18
CA ARG A 134 9.27 -10.96 17.86
C ARG A 134 8.25 -9.83 17.97
N HIS A 135 8.71 -8.61 18.27
CA HIS A 135 7.80 -7.47 18.46
C HIS A 135 7.19 -6.97 17.17
N ARG A 136 7.88 -7.07 16.03
CA ARG A 136 7.48 -6.36 14.81
C ARG A 136 7.41 -7.26 13.57
N GLN A 137 8.54 -7.84 13.18
CA GLN A 137 8.66 -8.60 11.93
C GLN A 137 7.90 -9.93 11.98
N GLU A 138 7.82 -10.59 13.13
CA GLU A 138 7.07 -11.83 13.29
C GLU A 138 5.58 -11.63 13.01
N HIS A 139 4.99 -10.53 13.51
CA HIS A 139 3.60 -10.18 13.22
C HIS A 139 3.38 -9.95 11.71
N GLN A 140 4.28 -9.17 11.09
CA GLN A 140 4.23 -8.90 9.66
C GLN A 140 4.33 -10.17 8.81
N VAL A 141 5.18 -11.13 9.18
CA VAL A 141 5.31 -12.41 8.47
C VAL A 141 4.03 -13.23 8.61
N MET A 142 3.40 -13.27 9.79
CA MET A 142 2.16 -14.03 10.00
C MET A 142 0.99 -13.44 9.22
N ASP A 143 0.82 -12.13 9.22
CA ASP A 143 -0.28 -11.47 8.52
C ASP A 143 -0.16 -11.64 7.00
N ARG A 144 1.04 -11.50 6.46
CA ARG A 144 1.31 -11.70 5.03
C ARG A 144 1.19 -13.16 4.59
N LEU A 145 1.57 -14.10 5.45
CA LEU A 145 1.39 -15.51 5.17
C LEU A 145 -0.10 -15.89 5.17
N ALA A 146 -0.90 -15.32 6.07
CA ALA A 146 -2.36 -15.51 6.07
C ALA A 146 -3.02 -14.96 4.79
N ASP A 147 -2.59 -13.78 4.31
CA ASP A 147 -3.04 -13.24 3.02
C ASP A 147 -2.71 -14.18 1.85
N ALA A 148 -1.49 -14.72 1.83
CA ALA A 148 -1.05 -15.65 0.79
C ALA A 148 -1.84 -16.98 0.81
N VAL A 149 -2.17 -17.48 2.00
CA VAL A 149 -3.02 -18.66 2.17
C VAL A 149 -4.43 -18.42 1.62
N LEU A 150 -5.03 -17.26 1.90
CA LEU A 150 -6.36 -16.90 1.38
C LEU A 150 -6.35 -16.74 -0.15
N ALA A 151 -5.30 -16.15 -0.71
CA ALA A 151 -5.16 -16.02 -2.15
C ALA A 151 -5.10 -17.38 -2.85
N LEU A 152 -4.38 -18.36 -2.28
CA LEU A 152 -4.33 -19.73 -2.81
C LEU A 152 -5.67 -20.45 -2.67
N ALA A 153 -6.37 -20.25 -1.57
CA ALA A 153 -7.69 -20.84 -1.33
C ALA A 153 -8.77 -20.26 -2.27
N GLY A 154 -8.69 -18.97 -2.62
CA GLY A 154 -9.61 -18.34 -3.57
C GLY A 154 -9.40 -18.74 -5.04
N ALA A 155 -8.20 -19.18 -5.40
CA ALA A 155 -7.85 -19.59 -6.77
C ALA A 155 -8.27 -21.03 -7.11
N GLY A 156 -8.60 -21.86 -6.11
CA GLY A 156 -8.84 -23.30 -6.27
C GLY A 156 -10.31 -23.72 -6.47
N THR A 157 -11.27 -22.80 -6.52
CA THR A 157 -12.68 -23.16 -6.76
C THR A 157 -12.96 -23.35 -8.26
N PRO A 158 -13.40 -24.54 -8.71
CA PRO A 158 -13.86 -24.71 -10.08
C PRO A 158 -15.13 -23.88 -10.29
N ARG A 159 -15.08 -22.94 -11.25
CA ARG A 159 -16.27 -22.21 -11.71
C ARG A 159 -17.08 -23.10 -12.65
N ASP A 160 -17.99 -23.88 -12.09
CA ASP A 160 -19.09 -24.44 -12.88
C ASP A 160 -20.07 -23.31 -13.24
N GLY A 161 -20.41 -23.26 -14.53
CA GLY A 161 -21.02 -22.12 -15.18
C GLY A 161 -22.38 -21.73 -14.62
N ASN A 162 -22.58 -20.42 -14.44
CA ASN A 162 -23.88 -19.82 -14.72
C ASN A 162 -23.74 -18.34 -15.06
N THR A 163 -24.21 -17.99 -16.25
CA THR A 163 -24.44 -16.63 -16.74
C THR A 163 -25.55 -15.96 -15.94
N GLY A 164 -25.28 -14.74 -15.44
CA GLY A 164 -26.33 -13.79 -15.04
C GLY A 164 -26.43 -13.49 -13.54
N MET A 165 -25.62 -12.54 -13.06
CA MET A 165 -26.02 -11.38 -12.24
C MET A 165 -24.76 -10.73 -11.65
N ARG A 166 -24.58 -9.45 -11.98
CA ARG A 166 -23.47 -8.61 -11.49
C ARG A 166 -23.70 -8.27 -10.01
N GLY A 167 -22.96 -8.95 -9.13
CA GLY A 167 -22.71 -8.51 -7.76
C GLY A 167 -21.28 -7.99 -7.66
N SER A 168 -21.14 -6.73 -7.25
CA SER A 168 -19.90 -6.00 -7.05
C SER A 168 -18.86 -6.76 -6.22
N SER A 169 -17.71 -7.07 -6.82
CA SER A 169 -16.52 -7.56 -6.11
C SER A 169 -15.85 -6.44 -5.30
N PRO A 170 -15.31 -6.71 -4.10
CA PRO A 170 -14.48 -5.75 -3.38
C PRO A 170 -13.17 -5.54 -4.15
N GLU A 171 -12.96 -4.30 -4.57
CA GLU A 171 -11.83 -3.84 -5.37
C GLU A 171 -10.50 -4.11 -4.62
N THR A 172 -9.71 -5.04 -5.14
CA THR A 172 -8.35 -5.29 -4.67
C THR A 172 -7.51 -4.03 -4.91
N PRO A 173 -6.75 -3.50 -3.92
CA PRO A 173 -5.95 -2.32 -4.14
C PRO A 173 -4.93 -2.57 -5.28
N PRO A 174 -4.77 -1.65 -6.24
CA PRO A 174 -3.89 -1.86 -7.38
C PRO A 174 -2.44 -2.06 -6.90
N ARG A 175 -1.80 -3.12 -7.39
CA ARG A 175 -0.34 -3.31 -7.25
C ARG A 175 0.37 -2.04 -7.77
N PRO A 176 1.41 -1.52 -7.09
CA PRO A 176 2.17 -0.39 -7.62
C PRO A 176 2.82 -0.80 -8.94
N VAL A 177 2.34 -0.22 -10.03
CA VAL A 177 3.00 -0.30 -11.33
C VAL A 177 4.34 0.42 -11.17
N ARG A 178 5.45 -0.32 -11.17
CA ARG A 178 6.77 0.29 -11.34
C ARG A 178 6.82 0.84 -12.75
N MET A 179 6.78 2.17 -12.88
CA MET A 179 7.03 2.82 -14.16
C MET A 179 8.45 2.52 -14.62
N THR A 180 8.60 1.95 -15.81
CA THR A 180 9.89 1.62 -16.44
C THR A 180 10.25 2.57 -17.59
N GLY A 181 9.71 3.79 -17.59
CA GLY A 181 9.94 4.78 -18.65
C GLY A 181 10.04 6.22 -18.13
N PRO A 182 10.51 7.16 -18.97
CA PRO A 182 10.60 8.58 -18.60
C PRO A 182 9.21 9.17 -18.27
N PRO A 183 9.14 10.25 -17.47
CA PRO A 183 7.90 10.98 -17.21
C PRO A 183 7.14 11.31 -18.50
N VAL A 184 5.83 11.06 -18.51
CA VAL A 184 4.94 11.45 -19.62
C VAL A 184 4.02 12.57 -19.18
N HIS A 185 3.92 13.62 -19.99
CA HIS A 185 3.19 14.84 -19.71
C HIS A 185 1.98 14.96 -20.64
N TYR A 186 0.83 15.35 -20.10
CA TYR A 186 -0.39 15.57 -20.85
C TYR A 186 -1.00 16.93 -20.49
N ASP A 187 -1.30 17.74 -21.49
CA ASP A 187 -2.09 18.95 -21.30
C ASP A 187 -3.60 18.62 -21.27
N THR A 188 -4.34 19.33 -20.42
CA THR A 188 -5.80 19.26 -20.40
C THR A 188 -6.34 20.02 -21.62
N THR A 189 -7.07 19.32 -22.50
CA THR A 189 -7.80 19.95 -23.60
C THR A 189 -9.10 20.57 -23.07
N ALA A 190 -9.38 21.83 -23.39
CA ALA A 190 -10.67 22.44 -23.07
C ALA A 190 -11.83 21.67 -23.74
N PRO A 191 -13.02 21.58 -23.12
CA PRO A 191 -14.19 21.01 -23.78
C PRO A 191 -14.56 21.82 -25.02
N ALA A 192 -14.95 21.14 -26.11
CA ALA A 192 -15.44 21.80 -27.31
C ALA A 192 -16.82 22.42 -27.03
N GLY A 193 -16.93 23.76 -27.00
CA GLY A 193 -18.23 24.44 -26.97
C GLY A 193 -18.36 25.84 -26.36
N GLY A 194 -17.30 26.44 -25.81
CA GLY A 194 -17.34 27.85 -25.35
C GLY A 194 -15.95 28.36 -24.95
N PRO A 195 -15.72 29.67 -24.80
CA PRO A 195 -14.41 30.16 -24.37
C PRO A 195 -14.33 30.30 -22.85
N PRO A 196 -13.62 29.41 -22.15
CA PRO A 196 -12.93 29.78 -20.92
C PRO A 196 -11.42 29.66 -21.12
N ALA A 197 -10.65 30.55 -20.47
CA ALA A 197 -9.19 30.52 -20.46
C ALA A 197 -8.69 29.08 -20.18
N PRO A 198 -7.59 28.62 -20.82
CA PRO A 198 -7.14 27.24 -20.67
C PRO A 198 -6.86 26.99 -19.18
N LEU A 199 -7.66 26.13 -18.54
CA LEU A 199 -7.40 25.64 -17.20
C LEU A 199 -5.98 25.09 -17.21
N ARG A 200 -5.09 25.70 -16.39
CA ARG A 200 -3.65 25.41 -16.35
C ARG A 200 -3.37 24.11 -15.60
N ILE A 201 -4.11 23.05 -15.92
CA ILE A 201 -3.94 21.72 -15.35
C ILE A 201 -3.10 20.87 -16.29
N ARG A 202 -1.92 20.46 -15.82
CA ARG A 202 -1.03 19.50 -16.46
C ARG A 202 -1.11 18.16 -15.75
N VAL A 203 -1.18 17.06 -16.49
CA VAL A 203 -1.21 15.70 -15.92
C VAL A 203 0.11 15.01 -16.21
N HIS A 204 0.67 14.36 -15.19
CA HIS A 204 1.95 13.69 -15.21
C HIS A 204 1.76 12.21 -14.88
N LEU A 205 2.20 11.35 -15.78
CA LEU A 205 2.44 9.95 -15.47
C LEU A 205 3.91 9.84 -15.07
N ALA A 206 4.18 9.92 -13.76
CA ALA A 206 5.53 9.93 -13.19
C ALA A 206 5.49 9.72 -11.66
N PRO A 207 6.61 9.33 -11.03
CA PRO A 207 6.85 9.58 -9.61
C PRO A 207 6.95 11.09 -9.36
N ILE A 208 6.25 11.58 -8.33
CA ILE A 208 6.17 13.01 -7.98
C ILE A 208 7.54 13.61 -7.67
N GLU A 209 8.43 12.84 -7.04
CA GLU A 209 9.77 13.28 -6.67
C GLU A 209 10.69 13.55 -7.87
N LEU A 210 10.33 13.09 -9.07
CA LEU A 210 11.10 13.30 -10.30
C LEU A 210 10.69 14.56 -11.07
N LEU A 211 9.58 15.19 -10.68
CA LEU A 211 9.14 16.43 -11.30
C LEU A 211 10.09 17.59 -10.92
N ARG A 212 10.23 18.53 -11.85
CA ARG A 212 11.12 19.70 -11.75
C ARG A 212 10.36 20.97 -12.06
N ASP A 213 10.88 22.09 -11.57
CA ASP A 213 10.38 23.44 -11.84
C ASP A 213 8.90 23.60 -11.44
N ILE A 214 8.55 22.97 -10.31
CA ILE A 214 7.25 23.09 -9.64
C ILE A 214 7.51 23.65 -8.25
N ASP A 215 6.82 24.74 -7.92
CA ASP A 215 7.06 25.50 -6.70
C ASP A 215 6.63 24.74 -5.44
N VAL A 216 5.48 24.08 -5.49
CA VAL A 216 4.87 23.43 -4.33
C VAL A 216 4.52 21.99 -4.64
N LEU A 217 5.08 21.04 -3.89
CA LEU A 217 4.68 19.64 -3.94
C LEU A 217 3.76 19.30 -2.78
N ILE A 218 2.68 18.55 -3.04
CA ILE A 218 1.77 18.08 -2.00
C ILE A 218 2.11 16.63 -1.64
N SER A 219 2.34 16.37 -0.37
CA SER A 219 2.48 15.03 0.20
C SER A 219 1.15 14.54 0.77
N SER A 220 0.85 13.25 0.56
CA SER A 220 -0.29 12.58 1.19
C SER A 220 0.16 11.94 2.50
N GLU A 221 -0.26 12.50 3.62
CA GLU A 221 0.09 12.05 4.97
C GLU A 221 -1.10 11.45 5.73
N ASN A 222 -0.78 10.77 6.82
CA ASN A 222 -1.78 10.38 7.81
C ASN A 222 -2.15 11.56 8.74
N THR A 223 -3.23 11.41 9.52
CA THR A 223 -3.68 12.45 10.47
C THR A 223 -2.77 12.68 11.66
N TYR A 224 -1.74 11.87 11.88
CA TYR A 224 -0.67 12.19 12.84
C TYR A 224 0.45 13.03 12.21
N LEU A 225 0.38 13.31 10.89
CA LEU A 225 1.44 13.93 10.10
C LEU A 225 2.79 13.20 10.25
N GLU A 226 2.74 11.90 10.53
CA GLU A 226 3.94 11.07 10.60
C GLU A 226 4.32 10.60 9.20
N MET A 227 5.41 11.17 8.67
CA MET A 227 5.90 10.75 7.35
C MET A 227 6.21 9.26 7.31
N SER A 228 5.88 8.65 6.18
CA SER A 228 6.25 7.27 5.88
C SER A 228 7.76 7.07 5.99
N LYS A 229 8.16 5.82 6.22
CA LYS A 229 9.57 5.45 6.23
C LYS A 229 10.21 5.83 4.89
N ILE A 230 11.46 6.28 4.96
CA ILE A 230 12.29 6.63 3.81
C ILE A 230 12.25 5.52 2.75
N PHE A 231 12.33 4.23 3.06
CA PHE A 231 12.30 3.18 2.02
C PHE A 231 10.89 2.76 1.55
N SER A 232 9.81 3.42 1.99
CA SER A 232 8.45 3.03 1.64
C SER A 232 8.05 3.50 0.24
N ASP A 233 7.26 2.69 -0.48
CA ASP A 233 6.73 3.02 -1.81
C ASP A 233 5.46 3.91 -1.76
N THR A 234 5.41 4.83 -0.79
CA THR A 234 4.35 5.84 -0.68
C THR A 234 4.85 7.18 -1.20
N VAL A 235 3.94 8.08 -1.59
CA VAL A 235 4.27 9.48 -1.91
C VAL A 235 5.06 10.13 -0.78
N SER A 236 4.57 10.00 0.46
CA SER A 236 5.23 10.51 1.66
C SER A 236 6.66 9.97 1.82
N GLY A 237 6.86 8.66 1.63
CA GLY A 237 8.20 8.05 1.71
C GLY A 237 9.12 8.52 0.59
N ALA A 238 8.58 8.68 -0.62
CA ALA A 238 9.30 9.17 -1.79
C ALA A 238 9.77 10.62 -1.63
N LEU A 239 8.87 11.51 -1.22
CA LEU A 239 9.20 12.91 -0.95
C LEU A 239 10.20 13.04 0.21
N ARG A 240 10.02 12.26 1.29
CA ARG A 240 10.99 12.21 2.40
C ARG A 240 12.39 11.81 1.92
N ARG A 241 12.50 10.77 1.08
CA ARG A 241 13.80 10.35 0.49
C ARG A 241 14.43 11.44 -0.33
N ALA A 242 13.62 12.12 -1.14
CA ALA A 242 14.08 13.06 -2.14
C ALA A 242 14.44 14.42 -1.53
N ALA A 243 13.82 14.80 -0.41
CA ALA A 243 14.12 16.00 0.35
C ALA A 243 15.24 15.82 1.38
N ALA A 244 15.62 14.58 1.70
CA ALA A 244 16.70 14.29 2.62
C ALA A 244 18.02 14.90 2.14
N VAL A 245 18.71 15.63 3.04
CA VAL A 245 20.03 16.19 2.77
C VAL A 245 21.06 15.09 2.93
N ARG A 246 22.00 15.01 1.99
CA ARG A 246 23.03 13.96 1.96
C ARG A 246 24.42 14.55 1.91
N ASP A 247 25.36 13.84 2.50
CA ASP A 247 26.78 14.16 2.37
C ASP A 247 27.40 13.59 1.08
N GLY A 248 28.70 13.81 0.89
CA GLY A 248 29.44 13.29 -0.27
C GLY A 248 29.54 11.77 -0.33
N THR A 249 29.16 11.04 0.73
CA THR A 249 29.05 9.57 0.75
C THR A 249 27.63 9.08 0.47
N ASN A 250 26.71 10.00 0.16
CA ASN A 250 25.28 9.77 -0.04
C ASN A 250 24.53 9.31 1.24
N ALA A 251 25.15 9.44 2.42
CA ALA A 251 24.50 9.19 3.70
C ALA A 251 23.52 10.33 4.02
N VAL A 252 22.36 10.00 4.60
CA VAL A 252 21.38 11.02 5.02
C VAL A 252 21.91 11.71 6.27
N VAL A 253 22.17 13.01 6.17
CA VAL A 253 22.66 13.85 7.29
C VAL A 253 21.56 14.72 7.90
N ASP A 254 20.52 15.07 7.13
CA ASP A 254 19.32 15.71 7.66
C ASP A 254 18.06 15.19 6.94
N ASP A 255 16.95 15.16 7.68
CA ASP A 255 15.61 14.78 7.22
C ASP A 255 14.67 15.95 7.49
N PRO A 256 14.78 17.03 6.70
CA PRO A 256 14.18 18.32 7.03
C PRO A 256 12.65 18.25 7.08
N LEU A 257 12.01 17.53 6.15
CA LEU A 257 10.54 17.40 6.14
C LEU A 257 10.03 16.75 7.43
N ALA A 258 10.62 15.63 7.83
CA ALA A 258 10.17 14.93 9.02
C ALA A 258 10.50 15.71 10.30
N ARG A 259 11.62 16.45 10.33
CA ARG A 259 12.00 17.32 11.45
C ARG A 259 11.03 18.50 11.58
N GLU A 260 10.82 19.25 10.51
CA GLU A 260 9.94 20.42 10.51
C GLU A 260 8.48 20.07 10.81
N LEU A 261 7.98 18.91 10.35
CA LEU A 261 6.66 18.43 10.77
C LEU A 261 6.57 18.14 12.27
N ARG A 262 7.62 17.54 12.87
CA ARG A 262 7.65 17.34 14.32
C ARG A 262 7.69 18.67 15.07
N ASP A 263 8.48 19.63 14.57
CA ASP A 263 8.59 20.97 15.15
C ASP A 263 7.25 21.70 15.06
N TRP A 264 6.54 21.59 13.93
CA TRP A 264 5.20 22.14 13.75
C TRP A 264 4.20 21.51 14.72
N LEU A 265 4.19 20.18 14.84
CA LEU A 265 3.32 19.49 15.80
C LEU A 265 3.60 19.91 17.24
N ALA A 266 4.87 20.09 17.61
CA ALA A 266 5.25 20.57 18.93
C ALA A 266 4.76 22.01 19.18
N LEU A 267 4.99 22.91 18.22
CA LEU A 267 4.54 24.30 18.29
C LEU A 267 3.02 24.43 18.46
N HIS A 268 2.26 23.50 17.88
CA HIS A 268 0.80 23.49 17.93
C HIS A 268 0.22 22.61 19.04
N ASN A 269 1.05 22.11 19.96
CA ASN A 269 0.64 21.19 21.05
C ASN A 269 -0.09 19.94 20.54
N ARG A 270 0.40 19.38 19.42
CA ARG A 270 -0.14 18.18 18.75
C ARG A 270 0.87 17.03 18.68
N SER A 271 1.98 17.10 19.41
CA SER A 271 2.94 15.99 19.48
C SER A 271 2.24 14.69 19.93
N GLY A 272 2.24 13.68 19.06
CA GLY A 272 1.57 12.40 19.31
C GLY A 272 0.04 12.42 19.20
N LEU A 273 -0.55 13.53 18.75
CA LEU A 273 -1.99 13.69 18.58
C LEU A 273 -2.36 13.83 17.10
N GLN A 274 -3.59 13.45 16.76
CA GLN A 274 -4.12 13.66 15.43
C GLN A 274 -4.45 15.14 15.20
N VAL A 275 -4.20 15.61 13.98
CA VAL A 275 -4.78 16.83 13.43
C VAL A 275 -6.13 16.50 12.76
N PRO A 276 -7.03 17.49 12.61
CA PRO A 276 -8.25 17.29 11.83
C PRO A 276 -7.94 16.80 10.40
N PRO A 277 -8.69 15.82 9.86
CA PRO A 277 -8.56 15.44 8.45
C PRO A 277 -8.74 16.66 7.53
N GLY A 278 -7.92 16.76 6.49
CA GLY A 278 -7.88 17.91 5.58
C GLY A 278 -6.92 19.03 6.02
N THR A 279 -6.32 18.92 7.21
CA THR A 279 -5.25 19.84 7.63
C THR A 279 -4.07 19.76 6.67
N VAL A 280 -3.52 20.92 6.28
CA VAL A 280 -2.32 21.02 5.45
C VAL A 280 -1.25 21.79 6.20
N VAL A 281 -0.05 21.20 6.29
CA VAL A 281 1.09 21.79 7.00
C VAL A 281 2.24 22.07 6.05
N PRO A 282 2.75 23.31 5.97
CA PRO A 282 3.89 23.65 5.13
C PRO A 282 5.21 23.25 5.79
N THR A 283 6.17 22.85 4.96
CA THR A 283 7.59 22.69 5.29
C THR A 283 8.46 23.24 4.16
N GLY A 284 9.73 23.50 4.46
CA GLY A 284 10.75 23.78 3.46
C GLY A 284 10.96 22.60 2.49
N PRO A 285 11.68 22.81 1.38
CA PRO A 285 11.84 21.80 0.34
C PRO A 285 12.93 20.76 0.65
N GLY A 286 13.84 21.04 1.59
CA GLY A 286 15.06 20.26 1.75
C GLY A 286 15.88 20.20 0.46
N ALA A 287 16.44 19.03 0.15
CA ALA A 287 17.20 18.80 -1.09
C ALA A 287 16.34 18.92 -2.37
N LEU A 288 15.00 18.95 -2.29
CA LEU A 288 14.16 19.20 -3.47
C LEU A 288 14.31 20.64 -4.01
N ALA A 289 14.94 21.56 -3.26
CA ALA A 289 15.28 22.90 -3.73
C ALA A 289 16.09 22.87 -5.03
N GLU A 290 16.99 21.89 -5.18
CA GLU A 290 17.81 21.70 -6.38
C GLU A 290 16.99 21.34 -7.63
N ARG A 291 15.70 20.99 -7.45
CA ARG A 291 14.75 20.68 -8.53
C ARG A 291 13.74 21.80 -8.76
N GLY A 292 13.94 22.97 -8.16
CA GLY A 292 13.03 24.11 -8.27
C GLY A 292 11.83 24.04 -7.32
N VAL A 293 11.80 23.09 -6.38
CA VAL A 293 10.75 23.02 -5.35
C VAL A 293 11.06 24.01 -4.24
N ARG A 294 10.05 24.79 -3.86
CA ARG A 294 10.17 25.87 -2.87
C ARG A 294 9.43 25.56 -1.58
N ARG A 295 8.39 24.71 -1.64
CA ARG A 295 7.67 24.16 -0.48
C ARG A 295 7.21 22.73 -0.69
N VAL A 296 7.08 22.01 0.42
CA VAL A 296 6.31 20.77 0.49
C VAL A 296 5.15 20.98 1.46
N LEU A 297 3.93 20.76 0.98
CA LEU A 297 2.71 20.84 1.79
C LEU A 297 2.25 19.43 2.15
N HIS A 298 2.08 19.17 3.44
CA HIS A 298 1.70 17.85 3.95
C HIS A 298 0.20 17.83 4.25
N ALA A 299 -0.55 17.13 3.41
CA ALA A 299 -2.00 17.00 3.55
C ALA A 299 -2.35 15.77 4.41
N ALA A 300 -2.96 16.01 5.57
CA ALA A 300 -3.48 14.98 6.47
C ALA A 300 -4.78 14.37 5.90
N VAL A 301 -4.65 13.35 5.06
CA VAL A 301 -5.78 12.73 4.35
C VAL A 301 -6.11 11.31 4.79
N ALA A 302 -5.14 10.60 5.37
CA ALA A 302 -5.31 9.20 5.75
C ALA A 302 -5.51 9.06 7.27
N VAL A 303 -6.73 8.73 7.69
CA VAL A 303 -7.07 8.48 9.09
C VAL A 303 -6.72 7.03 9.44
N PRO A 304 -5.93 6.74 10.49
CA PRO A 304 -5.68 5.35 10.89
C PRO A 304 -6.97 4.66 11.31
N ARG A 305 -7.16 3.43 10.86
CA ARG A 305 -8.32 2.63 11.27
C ARG A 305 -8.20 2.21 12.73
N ARG A 306 -9.34 2.09 13.41
CA ARG A 306 -9.41 1.72 14.85
C ARG A 306 -8.90 0.30 15.14
N ASP A 307 -8.94 -0.59 14.15
CA ASP A 307 -8.39 -1.94 14.23
C ASP A 307 -6.85 -1.97 14.23
N GLY A 308 -6.20 -0.82 14.09
CA GLY A 308 -4.76 -0.67 14.08
C GLY A 308 -4.10 -1.08 12.76
N ASN A 309 -4.88 -1.45 11.73
CA ASN A 309 -4.35 -1.88 10.45
C ASN A 309 -4.84 -1.00 9.29
N GLY A 310 -3.91 -0.26 8.71
CA GLY A 310 -4.18 0.58 7.54
C GLY A 310 -4.86 1.89 7.88
N TYR A 311 -5.35 2.54 6.83
CA TYR A 311 -5.95 3.86 6.91
C TYR A 311 -7.26 3.91 6.12
N GLU A 312 -8.03 4.94 6.37
CA GLU A 312 -9.20 5.33 5.61
C GLU A 312 -9.09 6.80 5.21
N ALA A 313 -9.45 7.12 3.98
CA ALA A 313 -9.57 8.47 3.47
C ALA A 313 -10.96 8.63 2.87
N SER A 314 -11.54 9.82 3.01
CA SER A 314 -12.83 10.15 2.43
C SER A 314 -12.69 11.15 1.28
N GLU A 315 -13.67 11.15 0.40
CA GLU A 315 -13.79 12.09 -0.71
C GLU A 315 -13.81 13.55 -0.20
N ARG A 316 -14.54 13.78 0.90
CA ARG A 316 -14.59 15.08 1.57
C ARG A 316 -13.20 15.52 2.04
N THR A 317 -12.45 14.61 2.66
CA THR A 317 -11.09 14.91 3.14
C THR A 317 -10.15 15.27 2.00
N VAL A 318 -10.30 14.66 0.82
CA VAL A 318 -9.53 15.04 -0.38
C VAL A 318 -9.87 16.47 -0.80
N ALA A 319 -11.15 16.83 -0.88
CA ALA A 319 -11.58 18.18 -1.24
C ALA A 319 -11.09 19.23 -0.22
N ASP A 320 -11.27 18.95 1.08
CA ASP A 320 -10.83 19.84 2.17
C ASP A 320 -9.31 20.07 2.12
N ALA A 321 -8.53 19.01 1.87
CA ALA A 321 -7.08 19.11 1.74
C ALA A 321 -6.63 19.92 0.52
N VAL A 322 -7.31 19.77 -0.63
CA VAL A 322 -7.03 20.58 -1.82
C VAL A 322 -7.27 22.05 -1.51
N SER A 323 -8.44 22.40 -0.98
CA SER A 323 -8.76 23.79 -0.63
C SER A 323 -7.79 24.37 0.39
N ALA A 324 -7.42 23.59 1.42
CA ALA A 324 -6.42 24.00 2.39
C ALA A 324 -5.03 24.21 1.77
N ALA A 325 -4.61 23.38 0.81
CA ALA A 325 -3.34 23.54 0.12
C ALA A 325 -3.28 24.83 -0.71
N PHE A 326 -4.35 25.15 -1.46
CA PHE A 326 -4.45 26.42 -2.17
C PHE A 326 -4.41 27.62 -1.22
N ARG A 327 -5.14 27.54 -0.10
CA ARG A 327 -5.16 28.60 0.91
C ARG A 327 -3.79 28.85 1.53
N VAL A 328 -3.08 27.79 1.91
CA VAL A 328 -1.71 27.89 2.46
C VAL A 328 -0.76 28.45 1.42
N ALA A 329 -0.76 27.92 0.20
CA ALA A 329 0.12 28.40 -0.87
C ALA A 329 -0.16 29.85 -1.28
N ALA A 330 -1.43 30.26 -1.32
CA ALA A 330 -1.81 31.64 -1.57
C ALA A 330 -1.37 32.59 -0.44
N GLY A 331 -1.48 32.16 0.82
CA GLY A 331 -1.01 32.93 1.96
C GLY A 331 0.50 33.15 1.98
N GLU A 332 1.28 32.21 1.43
CA GLU A 332 2.75 32.34 1.34
C GLU A 332 3.24 32.91 0.00
N ARG A 333 2.36 33.07 -0.99
CA ARG A 333 2.74 33.30 -2.39
C ARG A 333 3.72 34.46 -2.59
N ASP A 334 3.38 35.62 -2.03
CA ASP A 334 4.12 36.87 -2.25
C ASP A 334 5.35 36.97 -1.33
N ALA A 335 5.58 35.99 -0.45
CA ALA A 335 6.79 35.89 0.36
C ALA A 335 8.00 35.32 -0.43
N TYR A 336 7.82 34.99 -1.71
CA TYR A 336 8.86 34.49 -2.60
C TYR A 336 9.08 35.42 -3.78
N ASP A 337 10.30 35.41 -4.27
CA ASP A 337 10.68 36.04 -5.53
C ASP A 337 11.28 34.98 -6.49
N PRO A 338 10.65 34.69 -7.64
CA PRO A 338 9.33 35.17 -8.06
C PRO A 338 8.22 34.65 -7.14
N PRO A 339 6.97 35.15 -7.18
CA PRO A 339 5.88 34.60 -6.36
C PRO A 339 5.62 33.11 -6.65
N LEU A 340 5.08 32.36 -5.68
CA LEU A 340 4.63 30.99 -5.92
C LEU A 340 3.55 30.97 -7.02
N SER A 341 3.63 29.99 -7.92
CA SER A 341 2.78 29.96 -9.12
C SER A 341 2.31 28.56 -9.52
N SER A 342 2.87 27.50 -8.93
CA SER A 342 2.54 26.12 -9.27
C SER A 342 2.39 25.18 -8.07
N LEU A 343 1.41 24.28 -8.17
CA LEU A 343 1.10 23.24 -7.16
C LEU A 343 1.09 21.87 -7.83
N CYS A 344 1.68 20.85 -7.22
CA CYS A 344 1.60 19.47 -7.68
C CYS A 344 0.92 18.53 -6.68
N PHE A 345 -0.24 18.01 -7.10
CA PHE A 345 -1.02 17.07 -6.32
C PHE A 345 -0.85 15.63 -6.83
N PRO A 346 -0.48 14.68 -5.97
CA PRO A 346 -0.68 13.27 -6.24
C PRO A 346 -2.15 12.91 -6.07
N VAL A 347 -2.56 11.72 -6.52
CA VAL A 347 -3.90 11.17 -6.23
C VAL A 347 -4.02 10.88 -4.72
N LEU A 348 -4.54 11.85 -3.96
CA LEU A 348 -4.62 11.82 -2.49
C LEU A 348 -5.52 10.67 -2.01
N GLY A 349 -5.09 9.98 -0.94
CA GLY A 349 -5.90 8.93 -0.29
C GLY A 349 -5.98 7.59 -1.04
N ALA A 350 -5.58 7.52 -2.32
CA ALA A 350 -5.70 6.31 -3.16
C ALA A 350 -4.68 5.19 -2.90
N GLY A 351 -3.63 5.48 -2.13
CA GLY A 351 -2.63 4.49 -1.73
C GLY A 351 -3.06 3.72 -0.48
N ARG A 352 -2.26 3.82 0.59
CA ARG A 352 -2.59 3.18 1.88
C ARG A 352 -3.82 3.78 2.58
N GLY A 353 -4.33 4.92 2.09
CA GLY A 353 -5.58 5.55 2.54
C GLY A 353 -6.84 4.76 2.17
N GLY A 354 -6.77 3.81 1.25
CA GLY A 354 -7.88 2.90 0.95
C GLY A 354 -9.06 3.53 0.20
N LEU A 355 -8.99 4.80 -0.22
CA LEU A 355 -9.99 5.39 -1.10
C LEU A 355 -9.82 4.81 -2.51
N PRO A 356 -10.87 4.32 -3.19
CA PRO A 356 -10.73 3.81 -4.55
C PRO A 356 -10.11 4.84 -5.48
N SER A 357 -9.10 4.40 -6.25
CA SER A 357 -8.18 5.31 -6.93
C SER A 357 -8.86 6.18 -8.00
N GLU A 358 -9.85 5.65 -8.72
CA GLU A 358 -10.65 6.42 -9.66
C GLU A 358 -11.49 7.49 -8.95
N ARG A 359 -12.07 7.14 -7.80
CA ARG A 359 -12.89 8.07 -7.02
C ARG A 359 -12.05 9.20 -6.45
N ALA A 360 -10.88 8.87 -5.90
CA ALA A 360 -9.90 9.85 -5.47
C ALA A 360 -9.48 10.79 -6.61
N ALA A 361 -9.21 10.25 -7.81
CA ALA A 361 -8.85 11.04 -8.97
C ALA A 361 -9.97 12.00 -9.42
N ARG A 362 -11.23 11.53 -9.45
CA ARG A 362 -12.39 12.38 -9.79
C ARG A 362 -12.59 13.52 -8.78
N TRP A 363 -12.48 13.24 -7.48
CA TRP A 363 -12.63 14.25 -6.43
C TRP A 363 -11.47 15.24 -6.39
N LEU A 364 -10.23 14.77 -6.56
CA LEU A 364 -9.06 15.63 -6.72
C LEU A 364 -9.25 16.58 -7.91
N ARG A 365 -9.62 16.03 -9.07
CA ARG A 365 -9.83 16.81 -10.29
C ARG A 365 -10.91 17.87 -10.10
N TRP A 366 -12.06 17.48 -9.55
CA TRP A 366 -13.15 18.41 -9.26
C TRP A 366 -12.72 19.52 -8.30
N ALA A 367 -12.10 19.18 -7.17
CA ALA A 367 -11.68 20.17 -6.18
C ALA A 367 -10.64 21.17 -6.74
N VAL A 368 -9.71 20.69 -7.57
CA VAL A 368 -8.74 21.57 -8.26
C VAL A 368 -9.43 22.51 -9.25
N GLU A 369 -10.43 22.04 -10.00
CA GLU A 369 -11.20 22.90 -10.90
C GLU A 369 -11.99 23.97 -10.15
N GLU A 370 -12.55 23.65 -8.98
CA GLU A 370 -13.20 24.63 -8.11
C GLU A 370 -12.22 25.72 -7.66
N GLU A 371 -11.05 25.34 -7.15
CA GLU A 371 -10.03 26.30 -6.68
C GLU A 371 -9.45 27.15 -7.83
N LEU A 372 -9.25 26.57 -9.02
CA LEU A 372 -8.80 27.32 -10.20
C LEU A 372 -9.84 28.30 -10.75
N ARG A 373 -11.13 28.05 -10.50
CA ARG A 373 -12.19 29.03 -10.82
C ARG A 373 -12.11 30.25 -9.92
N VAL A 374 -11.66 30.07 -8.68
CA VAL A 374 -11.46 31.14 -7.70
C VAL A 374 -10.16 31.90 -7.97
N ASP A 375 -9.03 31.21 -8.18
CA ASP A 375 -7.74 31.83 -8.51
C ASP A 375 -7.07 31.15 -9.73
N PRO A 376 -7.31 31.67 -10.96
CA PRO A 376 -6.79 31.07 -12.19
C PRO A 376 -5.29 31.36 -12.42
N ARG A 377 -4.63 32.07 -11.49
CA ARG A 377 -3.19 32.38 -11.61
C ARG A 377 -2.30 31.17 -11.34
N TRP A 378 -2.83 30.13 -10.70
CA TRP A 378 -2.09 28.91 -10.41
C TRP A 378 -1.98 28.00 -11.63
N THR A 379 -0.81 27.37 -11.77
CA THR A 379 -0.63 26.19 -12.62
C THR A 379 -0.69 24.96 -11.74
N VAL A 380 -1.53 23.99 -12.07
CA VAL A 380 -1.71 22.79 -11.25
C VAL A 380 -1.22 21.57 -12.00
N HIS A 381 -0.40 20.78 -11.33
CA HIS A 381 0.17 19.55 -11.84
C HIS A 381 -0.49 18.39 -11.09
N LEU A 382 -1.20 17.52 -11.81
CA LEU A 382 -1.75 16.30 -11.25
C LEU A 382 -0.83 15.14 -11.60
N VAL A 383 -0.35 14.40 -10.62
CA VAL A 383 0.61 13.31 -10.84
C VAL A 383 0.06 11.96 -10.40
N THR A 384 0.30 10.95 -11.24
CA THR A 384 -0.07 9.56 -10.97
C THR A 384 1.03 8.63 -11.47
N ARG A 385 1.13 7.44 -10.85
CA ARG A 385 1.91 6.31 -11.37
C ARG A 385 1.05 5.30 -12.12
N THR A 386 -0.25 5.52 -12.16
CA THR A 386 -1.25 4.60 -12.71
C THR A 386 -1.77 5.15 -14.04
N PRO A 387 -1.42 4.52 -15.18
CA PRO A 387 -1.84 4.99 -16.51
C PRO A 387 -3.36 5.12 -16.66
N ALA A 388 -4.12 4.19 -16.04
CA ALA A 388 -5.59 4.18 -16.10
C ALA A 388 -6.24 5.44 -15.48
N LEU A 389 -5.54 6.18 -14.62
CA LEU A 389 -6.06 7.41 -14.01
C LEU A 389 -5.84 8.65 -14.88
N VAL A 390 -5.00 8.57 -15.92
CA VAL A 390 -4.68 9.72 -16.77
C VAL A 390 -5.93 10.32 -17.44
N PRO A 391 -6.85 9.54 -18.05
CA PRO A 391 -8.07 10.10 -18.64
C PRO A 391 -8.94 10.84 -17.63
N LEU A 392 -9.11 10.28 -16.43
CA LEU A 392 -9.86 10.89 -15.32
C LEU A 392 -9.24 12.22 -14.87
N LEU A 393 -7.90 12.24 -14.70
CA LEU A 393 -7.17 13.45 -14.30
C LEU A 393 -7.14 14.50 -15.41
N ARG A 394 -7.29 14.12 -16.69
CA ARG A 394 -7.45 15.06 -17.82
C ARG A 394 -8.89 15.58 -17.96
N GLY A 395 -9.87 14.96 -17.28
CA GLY A 395 -11.28 15.31 -17.40
C GLY A 395 -11.98 14.71 -18.63
N ALA A 396 -11.44 13.64 -19.23
CA ALA A 396 -11.94 13.04 -20.47
C ALA A 396 -13.21 12.16 -20.29
N ASP A 397 -13.54 11.75 -19.06
CA ASP A 397 -14.69 10.87 -18.77
C ASP A 397 -15.98 11.62 -18.38
N ARG A 398 -16.17 12.86 -18.87
CA ARG A 398 -17.49 13.52 -18.81
C ARG A 398 -18.32 13.04 -20.00
N GLY A 399 -18.76 11.78 -19.95
CA GLY A 399 -19.68 11.15 -20.90
C GLY A 399 -20.85 10.51 -20.16
#